data_AF-A0A835HR78-F1
#
_entry.id   AF-A0A835HR78-F1
#
_cell.length_a   1.000
_cell.length_b   1.000
_cell.length_c   1.000
_cell.angle_alpha   90.00
_cell.angle_beta   90.00
_cell.angle_gamma   90.00
#
_symmetry.space_group_name_H-M   'P 1'
#
loop_
_entity.id
_entity.type
_entity.pdbx_description
1 polymer ?
#
loop_
_entity_poly.entity_id
_entity_poly.type
_entity_poly.pdbx_seq_one_letter_code
_entity_poly.pdbx_strand_id
1 'polypeptide(L)'
;MHKLCILFIFTPYCFVDHSLLLGGKSPIVVFEDVDLDKAAEWTILGCFWTNGQICSATSRLLVHESIADEFLQKLVSWTKNIKIADPLEEGCRLGLLLVEG
;
A
#
# COMPACT_ATOMS: atom_id res chain seq x y z
N MET A 1 9.97 12.61 -10.65
CA MET A 1 9.18 12.07 -9.53
C MET A 1 8.33 13.21 -8.97
N HIS A 2 7.24 13.56 -9.63
CA HIS A 2 6.42 14.69 -9.18
C HIS A 2 5.27 14.13 -8.32
N LYS A 3 5.52 14.20 -7.00
CA LYS A 3 4.60 14.10 -5.84
C LYS A 3 3.70 12.87 -5.70
N LEU A 4 4.27 11.67 -5.71
CA LEU A 4 3.70 10.58 -4.89
C LEU A 4 4.36 10.65 -3.51
N CYS A 5 3.58 10.88 -2.45
CA CYS A 5 4.12 10.95 -1.09
C CYS A 5 3.63 9.75 -0.27
N ILE A 6 4.56 8.89 0.14
CA ILE A 6 4.30 7.82 1.11
C ILE A 6 4.71 8.36 2.47
N LEU A 7 3.72 8.65 3.32
CA LEU A 7 3.99 9.11 4.68
C LEU A 7 4.06 7.90 5.60
N PHE A 8 5.27 7.46 5.91
CA PHE A 8 5.50 6.45 6.92
C PHE A 8 5.40 7.08 8.31
N ILE A 9 4.26 6.89 8.98
CA ILE A 9 4.12 7.28 10.39
C ILE A 9 4.69 6.13 11.24
N PHE A 10 6.02 6.10 11.35
CA PHE A 10 6.70 5.37 12.43
C PHE A 10 6.85 6.33 13.59
N THR A 11 5.94 6.30 14.56
CA THR A 11 6.17 6.98 15.83
C THR A 11 6.87 6.00 16.77
N PRO A 12 8.20 6.09 16.96
CA PRO A 12 8.84 5.41 18.08
C PRO A 12 8.31 6.07 19.36
N TYR A 13 7.53 5.32 20.15
CA TYR A 13 7.24 5.74 21.51
C TYR A 13 8.43 5.35 22.39
N CYS A 14 9.38 6.27 22.58
CA CYS A 14 10.44 6.12 23.58
C CYS A 14 9.92 6.58 24.94
N PHE A 15 9.32 5.66 25.68
CA PHE A 15 9.10 5.80 27.13
C PHE A 15 10.08 4.85 27.81
N VAL A 16 11.02 5.39 28.61
CA VAL A 16 11.96 4.69 29.52
C VAL A 16 12.62 3.40 28.97
N ASP A 17 13.89 3.48 28.57
CA ASP A 17 14.80 2.35 28.20
C ASP A 17 14.29 1.30 27.18
N HIS A 18 13.12 1.49 26.57
CA HIS A 18 12.51 0.57 25.63
C HIS A 18 12.16 1.23 24.30
N SER A 19 12.39 0.51 23.21
CA SER A 19 12.00 0.89 21.85
C SER A 19 10.90 -0.04 21.35
N LEU A 20 9.70 0.50 21.09
CA LEU A 20 8.54 -0.26 20.62
C LEU A 20 8.09 0.23 19.23
N LEU A 21 7.77 -0.72 18.34
CA LEU A 21 7.20 -0.49 17.01
C LEU A 21 5.84 -1.18 16.93
N LEU A 22 4.78 -0.43 17.17
CA LEU A 22 3.42 -0.97 17.41
C LEU A 22 2.49 -0.88 16.19
N GLY A 23 3.07 -0.89 14.99
CA GLY A 23 2.32 -0.71 13.75
C GLY A 23 2.03 0.76 13.43
N GLY A 24 1.21 0.96 12.39
CA GLY A 24 0.81 2.28 11.92
C GLY A 24 -0.40 2.23 11.00
N LYS A 25 -1.00 3.39 10.76
CA LYS A 25 -2.04 3.60 9.73
C LYS A 25 -1.49 4.51 8.64
N SER A 26 -0.46 4.02 7.95
CA SER A 26 0.32 4.80 6.98
C SER A 26 -0.55 5.24 5.80
N PRO A 27 -0.64 6.55 5.51
CA PRO A 27 -1.30 7.03 4.32
C PRO A 27 -0.37 7.08 3.10
N ILE A 28 -0.94 6.87 1.93
CA ILE A 28 -0.35 7.22 0.63
C ILE A 28 -1.15 8.38 0.03
N VAL A 29 -0.46 9.44 -0.39
CA VAL A 29 -1.06 10.66 -0.91
C VAL A 29 -0.69 10.83 -2.37
N VAL A 30 -1.71 10.89 -3.23
CA VAL A 30 -1.60 10.97 -4.69
C VAL A 30 -2.09 12.36 -5.14
N PHE A 31 -1.16 13.17 -5.63
CA PHE A 31 -1.46 14.51 -6.16
C PHE A 31 -1.84 14.43 -7.65
N GLU A 32 -2.42 15.50 -8.18
CA GLU A 32 -2.86 15.57 -9.58
C GLU A 32 -1.71 15.59 -10.62
N ASP A 33 -0.49 15.93 -10.21
CA ASP A 33 0.69 16.05 -11.07
C ASP A 33 1.50 14.74 -11.22
N VAL A 34 0.85 13.59 -10.98
CA VAL A 34 1.47 12.26 -11.04
C VAL A 34 1.18 11.53 -12.36
N ASP A 35 2.06 10.60 -12.70
CA ASP A 35 1.76 9.53 -13.66
C ASP A 35 0.79 8.53 -12.99
N LEU A 36 -0.47 8.49 -13.46
CA LEU A 36 -1.53 7.72 -12.83
C LEU A 36 -1.30 6.21 -12.85
N ASP A 37 -0.71 5.68 -13.94
CA ASP A 37 -0.44 4.24 -14.04
C ASP A 37 0.66 3.81 -13.08
N LYS A 38 1.74 4.59 -13.01
CA LYS A 38 2.78 4.36 -12.00
C LYS A 38 2.22 4.52 -10.59
N ALA A 39 1.50 5.60 -10.33
CA ALA A 39 0.94 5.85 -9.00
C ALA A 39 0.00 4.71 -8.55
N ALA A 40 -0.79 4.13 -9.47
CA ALA A 40 -1.63 2.98 -9.18
C ALA A 40 -0.80 1.73 -8.87
N GLU A 41 0.23 1.42 -9.67
CA GLU A 41 1.16 0.31 -9.42
C GLU A 41 1.80 0.41 -8.02
N TRP A 42 2.36 1.57 -7.67
CA TRP A 42 2.99 1.81 -6.36
C TRP A 42 1.99 1.73 -5.20
N THR A 43 0.75 2.19 -5.42
CA THR A 43 -0.32 2.09 -4.41
C THR A 43 -0.70 0.65 -4.14
N ILE A 44 -0.82 -0.17 -5.19
CA ILE A 44 -1.07 -1.61 -5.08
C ILE A 44 0.07 -2.30 -4.36
N LEU A 45 1.31 -1.99 -4.72
CA LEU A 45 2.50 -2.50 -4.05
C LEU A 45 2.45 -2.19 -2.55
N GLY A 46 2.25 -0.94 -2.17
CA GLY A 46 2.24 -0.54 -0.76
C GLY A 46 1.08 -1.13 0.06
N CYS A 47 -0.06 -1.42 -0.57
CA CYS A 47 -1.24 -1.97 0.09
C CYS A 47 -1.19 -3.50 0.22
N PHE A 48 -0.77 -4.19 -0.85
CA PHE A 48 -0.92 -5.64 -0.98
C PHE A 48 0.39 -6.42 -0.84
N TRP A 49 1.55 -5.76 -0.73
CA TRP A 49 2.79 -6.44 -0.42
C TRP A 49 2.64 -7.28 0.85
N THR A 50 3.04 -8.55 0.79
CA THR A 50 2.85 -9.56 1.85
C THR A 50 1.41 -9.60 2.41
N ASN A 51 0.40 -9.49 1.55
CA ASN A 51 -1.01 -9.43 1.94
C ASN A 51 -1.36 -8.22 2.84
N GLY A 52 -0.58 -7.14 2.77
CA GLY A 52 -0.74 -5.99 3.65
C GLY A 52 -0.35 -6.26 5.12
N GLN A 53 0.23 -7.42 5.42
CA GLN A 53 0.70 -7.80 6.77
C GLN A 53 2.05 -7.13 7.10
N ILE A 54 2.12 -5.80 6.91
CA ILE A 54 3.29 -4.97 7.16
C ILE A 54 2.86 -3.82 8.07
N CYS A 55 3.65 -3.55 9.11
CA CYS A 55 3.40 -2.43 10.03
C CYS A 55 3.30 -1.06 9.31
N SER A 56 3.96 -0.94 8.17
CA SER A 56 4.02 0.26 7.34
C SER A 56 3.14 0.21 6.09
N ALA A 57 2.29 -0.81 5.94
CA ALA A 57 1.38 -0.94 4.79
C ALA A 57 0.54 0.32 4.58
N THR A 58 0.43 0.78 3.33
CA THR A 58 -0.30 2.00 2.97
C THR A 58 -1.80 1.75 2.93
N SER A 59 -2.38 1.47 4.09
CA SER A 59 -3.78 1.05 4.25
C SER A 59 -4.78 2.22 4.22
N ARG A 60 -4.33 3.42 3.88
CA ARG A 60 -5.17 4.61 3.66
C ARG A 60 -4.69 5.36 2.42
N LEU A 61 -5.53 5.45 1.40
CA LEU A 61 -5.27 6.22 0.19
C LEU A 61 -5.95 7.59 0.30
N LEU A 62 -5.21 8.67 0.06
CA LEU A 62 -5.71 10.02 -0.12
C LEU A 62 -5.37 10.46 -1.54
N VAL A 63 -6.37 10.78 -2.35
CA VAL A 63 -6.19 11.16 -3.75
C VAL A 63 -6.78 12.54 -3.98
N HIS A 64 -6.10 13.34 -4.81
CA HIS A 64 -6.61 14.65 -5.21
C HIS A 64 -7.93 14.50 -5.99
N GLU A 65 -8.90 15.36 -5.70
CA GLU A 65 -10.26 15.24 -6.22
C GLU A 65 -10.34 15.25 -7.76
N SER A 66 -9.47 16.04 -8.42
CA SER A 66 -9.46 16.18 -9.89
C SER A 66 -9.11 14.90 -10.65
N ILE A 67 -8.43 13.94 -9.99
CA ILE A 67 -7.97 12.68 -10.60
C ILE A 67 -8.59 11.43 -9.94
N ALA A 68 -9.48 11.61 -8.95
CA ALA A 68 -9.93 10.52 -8.09
C ALA A 68 -10.62 9.38 -8.86
N ASP A 69 -11.53 9.71 -9.77
CA ASP A 69 -12.30 8.71 -10.53
C ASP A 69 -11.42 7.90 -11.48
N GLU A 70 -10.56 8.59 -12.26
CA GLU A 70 -9.64 7.93 -13.20
C GLU A 70 -8.62 7.06 -12.45
N PHE A 71 -8.08 7.59 -11.35
CA PHE A 71 -7.13 6.86 -10.52
C PHE A 71 -7.77 5.59 -9.92
N LEU A 72 -9.01 5.69 -9.43
CA LEU A 72 -9.72 4.54 -8.86
C LEU A 72 -9.97 3.45 -9.91
N GLN A 73 -10.33 3.83 -11.14
CA GLN A 73 -10.50 2.86 -12.23
C GLN A 73 -9.21 2.12 -12.54
N LYS A 74 -8.08 2.83 -12.64
CA LYS A 74 -6.76 2.23 -12.83
C LYS A 74 -6.39 1.32 -11.65
N LEU A 75 -6.59 1.77 -10.42
CA LEU A 75 -6.31 0.99 -9.22
C LEU A 75 -7.10 -0.33 -9.17
N VAL A 76 -8.40 -0.29 -9.51
CA VAL A 76 -9.25 -1.48 -9.61
C VAL A 76 -8.76 -2.42 -10.71
N SER A 77 -8.37 -1.88 -11.87
CA SER A 77 -7.80 -2.67 -12.96
C SER A 77 -6.54 -3.41 -12.52
N TRP A 78 -5.60 -2.72 -11.88
CA TRP A 78 -4.40 -3.34 -11.31
C TRP A 78 -4.74 -4.41 -10.26
N THR A 79 -5.65 -4.12 -9.34
CA THR A 79 -6.06 -5.06 -8.28
C THR A 79 -6.62 -6.36 -8.87
N LYS A 80 -7.45 -6.28 -9.91
CA LYS A 80 -8.05 -7.45 -10.57
C LYS A 80 -7.03 -8.35 -11.26
N ASN A 81 -5.86 -7.82 -11.60
CA ASN A 81 -4.79 -8.58 -12.27
C ASN A 81 -3.82 -9.25 -11.28
N ILE A 82 -4.02 -9.09 -9.96
CA ILE A 82 -3.18 -9.74 -8.96
C ILE A 82 -3.47 -11.25 -8.96
N LYS A 83 -2.48 -12.06 -9.36
CA LYS A 83 -2.57 -13.52 -9.24
C LYS A 83 -2.43 -13.92 -7.77
N ILE A 84 -3.54 -14.42 -7.22
CA ILE A 84 -3.62 -15.05 -5.89
C ILE A 84 -3.42 -16.55 -6.08
N ALA A 85 -2.39 -17.13 -5.47
CA ALA A 85 -2.03 -18.54 -5.65
C ALA A 85 -1.13 -19.05 -4.50
N ASP A 86 -0.73 -20.31 -4.57
CA ASP A 86 0.32 -20.84 -3.69
C ASP A 86 1.61 -20.00 -3.86
N PRO A 87 2.31 -19.63 -2.77
CA PRO A 87 3.55 -18.84 -2.86
C PRO A 87 4.66 -19.48 -3.71
N LEU A 88 4.63 -20.80 -3.92
CA LEU A 88 5.60 -21.52 -4.75
C LEU A 88 5.23 -21.54 -6.24
N GLU A 89 4.00 -21.15 -6.60
CA GLU A 89 3.60 -21.06 -8.00
C GLU A 89 4.20 -19.83 -8.70
N GLU A 90 4.65 -20.04 -9.93
CA GLU A 90 5.17 -18.95 -10.76
C GLU A 90 4.12 -17.85 -10.98
N GLY A 91 4.55 -16.60 -10.84
CA GLY A 91 3.71 -15.43 -11.01
C GLY A 91 2.75 -15.16 -9.84
N CYS A 92 2.80 -15.91 -8.73
CA CYS A 92 2.06 -15.56 -7.52
C CYS A 92 2.49 -14.16 -7.03
N ARG A 93 1.51 -13.27 -6.85
CA ARG A 93 1.75 -11.90 -6.35
C ARG A 93 1.15 -11.66 -4.97
N LEU A 94 0.24 -12.54 -4.54
CA LEU A 94 -0.43 -12.46 -3.26
C LEU A 94 -0.70 -13.89 -2.75
N GLY A 95 -0.04 -14.27 -1.66
CA GLY A 95 -0.12 -15.61 -1.08
C GLY A 95 -1.16 -15.70 0.05
N LEU A 96 -0.97 -16.65 0.97
CA LEU A 96 -1.85 -16.83 2.13
C LEU A 96 -1.61 -15.80 3.24
N LEU A 97 -2.59 -15.65 4.14
CA LEU A 97 -2.40 -14.99 5.42
C LEU A 97 -1.63 -15.92 6.38
N LEU A 98 -0.99 -15.34 7.41
CA LEU A 98 -0.20 -16.10 8.37
C LEU A 98 -1.03 -17.02 9.28
N VAL A 99 -2.27 -16.63 9.58
CA VAL A 99 -3.18 -17.35 10.48
C VAL A 99 -4.60 -17.36 9.91
N GLU A 100 -5.38 -18.37 10.29
CA GLU A 100 -6.82 -18.42 10.01
C GLU A 100 -7.60 -17.44 10.91
N GLY A 101 -8.76 -16.98 10.43
CA GLY A 101 -9.63 -16.02 11.12
C GLY A 101 -10.74 -16.68 11.92
#